data_AF-A0A963ZCQ2-F1
#
_entry.id   AF-A0A963ZCQ2-F1
#
_cell.length_a   1.000
_cell.length_b   1.000
_cell.length_c   1.000
_cell.angle_alpha   90.00
_cell.angle_beta   90.00
_cell.angle_gamma   90.00
#
_symmetry.space_group_name_H-M   'P 1'
#
loop_
_entity.id
_entity.type
_entity.pdbx_description
1 polymer ?
#
loop_
_entity_poly.entity_id
_entity_poly.type
_entity_poly.pdbx_seq_one_letter_code
_entity_poly.pdbx_strand_id
1 'polypeptide(L)'
;METYDEITQKHMLSVKEMGILEGEIDITKEELKEISQELGMTDEGWDYVMREAQKKITLAQSHLKHKSYRECLKSAQEALLLNPYILGARGLQAKAYLLIAINEEDDNFLKKARKQAEVTLEKESTDRNAIEVMGTASVKGQLVNLEKKKNPNKKLAIILGMIVVGLIGLVGVYFIADGIKNEEGNSKIENVEKQLISAFEKQDALVSKVKALLGDNSKDQTDLKKLENILSNLKGDLSIKDRYDLEVELGETLSEIVYRKSAENDSKTLDDLRVLLEGAENRIKTERKNYNDAILNSGLKIEKL
;
A
#
# COMPACT_ATOMS: atom_id res chain seq x y z
N MET A 1 0.29 29.88 -34.69
CA MET A 1 -0.64 28.79 -34.30
C MET A 1 -0.14 28.35 -32.95
N GLU A 2 -0.93 28.58 -31.90
CA GLU A 2 -0.51 28.15 -30.55
C GLU A 2 -0.34 26.64 -30.54
N THR A 3 0.67 26.15 -29.83
CA THR A 3 0.92 24.71 -29.74
C THR A 3 -0.07 24.07 -28.75
N TYR A 4 -0.31 22.76 -28.88
CA TYR A 4 -1.13 22.03 -27.91
C TYR A 4 -0.61 22.17 -26.47
N ASP A 5 0.71 22.35 -26.29
CA ASP A 5 1.32 22.57 -24.98
C ASP A 5 0.92 23.92 -24.36
N GLU A 6 0.91 25.00 -25.16
CA GLU A 6 0.53 26.34 -24.70
C GLU A 6 -0.94 26.38 -24.27
N ILE A 7 -1.84 25.79 -25.05
CA ILE A 7 -3.28 25.71 -24.73
C ILE A 7 -3.51 24.84 -23.48
N THR A 8 -2.77 23.73 -23.35
CA THR A 8 -2.85 22.87 -22.16
C THR A 8 -2.40 23.62 -20.90
N GLN A 9 -1.34 24.42 -20.98
CA GLN A 9 -0.88 25.24 -19.86
C GLN A 9 -1.89 26.32 -19.46
N LYS A 10 -2.50 27.00 -20.44
CA LYS A 10 -3.57 27.98 -20.18
C LYS A 10 -4.76 27.33 -19.48
N HIS A 11 -5.17 26.14 -19.93
CA HIS A 11 -6.22 25.37 -19.29
C HIS A 11 -5.90 25.02 -17.84
N MET A 12 -4.72 24.44 -17.58
CA MET A 12 -4.28 24.12 -16.20
C MET A 12 -4.23 25.35 -15.30
N LEU A 13 -3.78 26.50 -15.84
CA LEU A 13 -3.75 27.75 -15.11
C LEU A 13 -5.16 28.24 -14.78
N SER A 14 -6.07 28.23 -15.75
CA SER A 14 -7.49 28.57 -15.55
C SER A 14 -8.11 27.69 -14.46
N VAL A 15 -7.87 26.38 -14.50
CA VAL A 15 -8.39 25.45 -13.49
C VAL A 15 -7.92 25.80 -12.09
N LYS A 16 -6.65 26.20 -11.97
CA LYS A 16 -6.03 26.59 -10.70
C LYS A 16 -6.53 27.94 -10.21
N GLU A 17 -6.60 28.95 -11.08
CA GLU A 17 -7.02 30.31 -10.71
C GLU A 17 -8.50 30.39 -10.35
N MET A 18 -9.33 29.54 -10.94
CA MET A 18 -10.74 29.43 -10.60
C MET A 18 -11.01 28.69 -9.27
N GLY A 19 -9.99 28.13 -8.60
CA GLY A 19 -10.19 27.44 -7.33
C GLY A 19 -11.07 26.17 -7.42
N ILE A 20 -11.18 25.57 -8.62
CA ILE A 20 -12.05 24.40 -8.88
C ILE A 20 -11.58 23.18 -8.05
N LEU A 21 -10.26 23.06 -7.85
CA LEU A 21 -9.70 21.95 -7.09
C LEU A 21 -9.99 22.09 -5.58
N GLU A 22 -10.03 23.31 -5.08
CA GLU A 22 -10.31 23.70 -3.71
C GLU A 22 -11.81 23.67 -3.38
N GLY A 23 -12.68 23.54 -4.40
CA GLY A 23 -14.13 23.57 -4.24
C GLY A 23 -14.68 24.97 -4.03
N GLU A 24 -13.95 26.00 -4.46
CA GLU A 24 -14.39 27.41 -4.38
C GLU A 24 -15.45 27.71 -5.43
N ILE A 25 -15.44 26.99 -6.54
CA ILE A 25 -16.44 27.08 -7.60
C ILE A 25 -16.91 25.66 -7.95
N ASP A 26 -18.23 25.49 -7.99
CA ASP A 26 -18.87 24.31 -8.54
C ASP A 26 -19.17 24.57 -10.01
N ILE A 27 -18.46 23.86 -10.90
CA ILE A 27 -18.72 23.84 -12.33
C ILE A 27 -18.91 22.39 -12.77
N THR A 28 -19.50 22.21 -13.93
CA THR A 28 -19.67 20.92 -14.60
C THR A 28 -18.51 20.66 -15.57
N LYS A 29 -18.41 19.42 -16.07
CA LYS A 29 -17.38 19.05 -17.05
C LYS A 29 -17.62 19.76 -18.38
N GLU A 30 -18.88 19.94 -18.74
CA GLU A 30 -19.34 20.65 -19.92
C GLU A 30 -18.99 22.13 -19.84
N GLU A 31 -19.27 22.80 -18.72
CA GLU A 31 -18.88 24.21 -18.51
C GLU A 31 -17.35 24.38 -18.53
N LEU A 32 -16.59 23.44 -17.94
CA LEU A 32 -15.13 23.48 -18.03
C LEU A 32 -14.65 23.38 -19.49
N LYS A 33 -15.29 22.51 -20.28
CA LYS A 33 -14.98 22.36 -21.70
C LYS A 33 -15.27 23.65 -22.48
N GLU A 34 -16.41 24.30 -22.21
CA GLU A 34 -16.77 25.58 -22.82
C GLU A 34 -15.74 26.66 -22.50
N ILE A 35 -15.32 26.78 -21.24
CA ILE A 35 -14.25 27.71 -20.83
C ILE A 35 -12.94 27.42 -21.58
N SER A 36 -12.55 26.14 -21.69
CA SER A 36 -11.35 25.77 -22.45
C SER A 36 -11.48 26.15 -23.93
N GLN A 37 -12.66 26.02 -24.52
CA GLN A 37 -12.92 26.41 -25.91
C GLN A 37 -12.86 27.93 -26.11
N GLU A 38 -13.35 28.71 -25.14
CA GLU A 38 -13.19 30.17 -25.11
C GLU A 38 -11.72 30.60 -25.02
N LEU A 39 -10.88 29.80 -24.37
CA LEU A 39 -9.42 29.98 -24.33
C LEU A 39 -8.70 29.53 -25.63
N GLY A 40 -9.46 29.07 -26.64
CA GLY A 40 -8.94 28.66 -27.94
C GLY A 40 -8.67 27.16 -28.08
N MET A 41 -9.12 26.33 -27.12
CA MET A 41 -8.99 24.87 -27.22
C MET A 41 -10.01 24.29 -28.21
N THR A 42 -9.55 23.49 -29.17
CA THR A 42 -10.44 22.73 -30.06
C THR A 42 -11.01 21.49 -29.37
N ASP A 43 -12.04 20.85 -29.94
CA ASP A 43 -12.53 19.56 -29.45
C ASP A 43 -11.43 18.48 -29.43
N GLU A 44 -10.57 18.44 -30.45
CA GLU A 44 -9.42 17.54 -30.49
C GLU A 44 -8.41 17.84 -29.38
N GLY A 45 -8.19 19.12 -29.07
CA GLY A 45 -7.35 19.57 -27.96
C GLY A 45 -7.93 19.18 -26.61
N TRP A 46 -9.24 19.31 -26.42
CA TRP A 46 -9.93 18.85 -25.23
C TRP A 46 -9.76 17.34 -25.02
N ASP A 47 -10.01 16.56 -26.07
CA ASP A 47 -9.82 15.11 -26.03
C ASP A 47 -8.35 14.73 -25.74
N TYR A 48 -7.41 15.51 -26.27
CA TYR A 48 -5.99 15.36 -25.95
C TYR A 48 -5.70 15.60 -24.47
N VAL A 49 -6.18 16.70 -23.89
CA VAL A 49 -6.03 17.04 -22.46
C VAL A 49 -6.64 15.96 -21.57
N MET A 50 -7.82 15.43 -21.92
CA MET A 50 -8.45 14.34 -21.18
C MET A 50 -7.60 13.05 -21.22
N ARG A 51 -7.00 12.72 -22.38
CA ARG A 51 -6.07 11.57 -22.48
C ARG A 51 -4.78 11.79 -21.71
N GLU A 52 -4.22 13.00 -21.73
CA GLU A 52 -3.03 13.33 -20.95
C GLU A 52 -3.29 13.24 -19.44
N ALA A 53 -4.46 13.70 -18.97
CA ALA A 53 -4.87 13.52 -17.58
C ALA A 53 -4.85 12.04 -17.16
N GLN A 54 -5.38 11.16 -18.03
CA GLN A 54 -5.37 9.72 -17.79
C GLN A 54 -3.95 9.14 -17.74
N LYS A 55 -3.05 9.58 -18.62
CA LYS A 55 -1.63 9.18 -18.58
C LYS A 55 -0.97 9.63 -17.28
N LYS A 56 -1.28 10.83 -16.79
CA LYS A 56 -0.75 11.37 -15.53
C LYS A 56 -1.23 10.58 -14.31
N ILE A 57 -2.48 10.09 -14.29
CA ILE A 57 -2.92 9.15 -13.26
C ILE A 57 -2.12 7.85 -13.30
N THR A 58 -1.99 7.24 -14.48
CA THR A 58 -1.24 5.98 -14.62
C THR A 58 0.21 6.16 -14.15
N LEU A 59 0.82 7.30 -14.47
CA LEU A 59 2.15 7.66 -14.00
C LEU A 59 2.19 7.86 -12.47
N ALA A 60 1.20 8.54 -11.88
CA ALA A 60 1.10 8.71 -10.43
C ALA A 60 1.01 7.36 -9.70
N GLN A 61 0.18 6.44 -10.20
CA GLN A 61 0.06 5.08 -9.67
C GLN A 61 1.38 4.31 -9.78
N SER A 62 2.10 4.45 -10.89
CA SER A 62 3.44 3.88 -11.07
C SER A 62 4.42 4.43 -10.03
N HIS A 63 4.48 5.75 -9.85
CA HIS A 63 5.32 6.37 -8.83
C HIS A 63 4.97 5.90 -7.41
N LEU A 64 3.68 5.74 -7.10
CA LEU A 64 3.23 5.19 -5.83
C LEU A 64 3.76 3.76 -5.62
N LYS A 65 3.64 2.91 -6.63
CA LYS A 65 4.15 1.51 -6.61
C LYS A 65 5.66 1.46 -6.38
N HIS A 66 6.40 2.40 -6.97
CA HIS A 66 7.86 2.53 -6.81
C HIS A 66 8.29 3.39 -5.62
N LYS A 67 7.37 3.67 -4.68
CA LYS A 67 7.62 4.47 -3.47
C LYS A 67 8.18 5.88 -3.72
N SER A 68 7.97 6.42 -4.92
CA SER A 68 8.37 7.77 -5.32
C SER A 68 7.24 8.76 -4.98
N TYR A 69 7.00 8.98 -3.68
CA TYR A 69 5.77 9.64 -3.21
C TYR A 69 5.63 11.10 -3.66
N ARG A 70 6.74 11.84 -3.80
CA ARG A 70 6.72 13.23 -4.30
C ARG A 70 6.36 13.32 -5.78
N GLU A 71 6.88 12.41 -6.60
CA GLU A 71 6.53 12.34 -8.02
C GLU A 71 5.10 11.83 -8.23
N CYS A 72 4.63 10.92 -7.36
CA CYS A 72 3.22 10.53 -7.31
C CYS A 72 2.32 11.74 -7.03
N LEU A 73 2.64 12.52 -5.99
CA LEU A 73 1.90 13.74 -5.63
C LEU A 73 1.84 14.72 -6.80
N LYS A 74 3.00 15.01 -7.41
CA LYS A 74 3.11 15.91 -8.56
C LYS A 74 2.26 15.43 -9.75
N SER A 75 2.38 14.16 -10.11
CA SER A 75 1.63 13.59 -11.24
C SER A 75 0.12 13.57 -10.99
N ALA A 76 -0.32 13.30 -9.76
CA ALA A 76 -1.73 13.35 -9.38
C ALA A 76 -2.28 14.79 -9.44
N GLN A 77 -1.49 15.78 -9.02
CA GLN A 77 -1.84 17.20 -9.13
C GLN A 77 -1.95 17.65 -10.59
N GLU A 78 -1.00 17.26 -11.44
CA GLU A 78 -1.05 17.53 -12.87
C GLU A 78 -2.31 16.89 -13.51
N ALA A 79 -2.65 15.66 -13.14
CA ALA A 79 -3.87 15.01 -13.61
C ALA A 79 -5.14 15.80 -13.24
N LEU A 80 -5.22 16.30 -12.01
CA LEU A 80 -6.35 17.10 -11.53
C LEU A 80 -6.43 18.47 -12.21
N LEU A 81 -5.30 19.11 -12.48
CA LEU A 81 -5.25 20.39 -13.21
C LEU A 81 -5.68 20.21 -14.68
N LEU A 82 -5.40 19.06 -15.28
CA LEU A 82 -5.87 18.73 -16.63
C LEU A 82 -7.35 18.35 -16.64
N ASN A 83 -7.79 17.56 -15.66
CA ASN A 83 -9.18 17.13 -15.53
C ASN A 83 -9.59 17.05 -14.05
N PRO A 84 -10.30 18.07 -13.52
CA PRO A 84 -10.75 18.09 -12.12
C PRO A 84 -11.71 16.96 -11.71
N TYR A 85 -12.33 16.30 -12.68
CA TYR A 85 -13.31 15.22 -12.53
C TYR A 85 -12.70 13.83 -12.72
N ILE A 86 -11.39 13.75 -12.87
CA ILE A 86 -10.73 12.46 -13.07
C ILE A 86 -10.75 11.65 -11.77
N LEU A 87 -11.41 10.49 -11.83
CA LEU A 87 -11.65 9.65 -10.66
C LEU A 87 -10.33 9.14 -10.06
N GLY A 88 -10.28 9.07 -8.74
CA GLY A 88 -9.16 8.50 -8.00
C GLY A 88 -7.89 9.36 -7.92
N ALA A 89 -7.77 10.45 -8.69
CA ALA A 89 -6.59 11.32 -8.58
C ALA A 89 -6.53 12.07 -7.25
N ARG A 90 -7.69 12.52 -6.72
CA ARG A 90 -7.76 13.19 -5.40
C ARG A 90 -7.40 12.23 -4.27
N GLY A 91 -7.90 10.99 -4.32
CA GLY A 91 -7.52 9.94 -3.40
C GLY A 91 -6.04 9.61 -3.45
N LEU A 92 -5.47 9.46 -4.65
CA LEU A 92 -4.02 9.24 -4.84
C LEU A 92 -3.20 10.40 -4.27
N GLN A 93 -3.64 11.64 -4.48
CA GLN A 93 -3.00 12.83 -3.91
C GLN A 93 -3.01 12.78 -2.37
N ALA A 94 -4.16 12.47 -1.76
CA ALA A 94 -4.29 12.33 -0.31
C ALA A 94 -3.36 11.24 0.24
N LYS A 95 -3.28 10.10 -0.44
CA LYS A 95 -2.42 8.97 -0.07
C LYS A 95 -0.94 9.31 -0.21
N ALA A 96 -0.55 10.01 -1.28
CA ALA A 96 0.82 10.48 -1.45
C ALA A 96 1.23 11.43 -0.31
N TYR A 97 0.36 12.37 0.07
CA TYR A 97 0.61 13.24 1.23
C TYR A 97 0.80 12.46 2.53
N LEU A 98 -0.04 11.46 2.79
CA LEU A 98 0.09 10.62 3.98
C LEU A 98 1.45 9.90 4.00
N LEU A 99 1.85 9.30 2.88
CA LEU A 99 3.10 8.54 2.79
C LEU A 99 4.33 9.45 2.90
N ILE A 100 4.27 10.68 2.37
CA ILE A 100 5.30 11.70 2.61
C ILE A 100 5.34 12.06 4.10
N ALA A 101 4.20 12.31 4.74
CA ALA A 101 4.13 12.63 6.16
C ALA A 101 4.67 11.52 7.07
N ILE A 102 4.55 10.26 6.65
CA ILE A 102 5.12 9.10 7.36
C ILE A 102 6.62 9.04 7.13
N ASN A 103 7.08 9.17 5.88
CA ASN A 103 8.49 9.02 5.52
C ASN A 103 9.38 10.18 5.99
N GLU A 104 8.82 11.39 6.05
CA GLU A 104 9.55 12.61 6.39
C GLU A 104 9.21 13.16 7.78
N GLU A 105 8.34 12.46 8.52
CA GLU A 105 7.89 12.86 9.87
C GLU A 105 7.31 14.29 9.95
N ASP A 106 6.72 14.79 8.85
CA ASP A 106 6.14 16.15 8.77
C ASP A 106 4.60 16.15 8.93
N ASP A 107 4.13 16.63 10.08
CA ASP A 107 2.72 16.77 10.42
C ASP A 107 1.95 17.72 9.49
N ASN A 108 2.60 18.64 8.77
CA ASN A 108 1.92 19.50 7.81
C ASN A 108 1.39 18.67 6.64
N PHE A 109 2.16 17.69 6.18
CA PHE A 109 1.69 16.77 5.15
C PHE A 109 0.56 15.87 5.65
N LEU A 110 0.55 15.51 6.94
CA LEU A 110 -0.56 14.75 7.52
C LEU A 110 -1.87 15.56 7.51
N LYS A 111 -1.80 16.85 7.86
CA LYS A 111 -2.96 17.76 7.77
C LYS A 111 -3.46 17.89 6.32
N LYS A 112 -2.54 18.04 5.37
CA LYS A 112 -2.88 18.09 3.93
C LYS A 112 -3.52 16.78 3.45
N ALA A 113 -2.99 15.63 3.86
CA ALA A 113 -3.54 14.32 3.54
C ALA A 113 -4.99 14.20 4.01
N ARG A 114 -5.26 14.56 5.27
CA ARG A 114 -6.59 14.52 5.85
C ARG A 114 -7.56 15.47 5.15
N LYS A 115 -7.20 16.74 4.98
CA LYS A 115 -8.04 17.72 4.28
C LYS A 115 -8.38 17.22 2.87
N GLN A 116 -7.39 16.70 2.14
CA GLN A 116 -7.61 16.20 0.79
C GLN A 116 -8.52 14.96 0.78
N ALA A 117 -8.35 14.06 1.74
CA ALA A 117 -9.22 12.89 1.87
C ALA A 117 -10.66 13.27 2.20
N GLU A 118 -10.89 14.25 3.08
CA GLU A 118 -12.22 14.80 3.38
C GLU A 118 -12.91 15.33 2.11
N VAL A 119 -12.24 16.23 1.39
CA VAL A 119 -12.73 16.76 0.10
C VAL A 119 -12.97 15.66 -0.93
N THR A 120 -12.12 14.62 -0.94
CA THR A 120 -12.30 13.49 -1.85
C THR A 120 -13.56 12.71 -1.50
N LEU A 121 -13.83 12.42 -0.23
CA LEU A 121 -15.02 11.64 0.17
C LEU A 121 -16.33 12.41 0.01
N GLU A 122 -16.30 13.73 0.00
CA GLU A 122 -17.45 14.56 -0.37
C GLU A 122 -17.83 14.39 -1.84
N LYS A 123 -16.83 14.30 -2.74
CA LYS A 123 -17.05 14.15 -4.18
C LYS A 123 -17.16 12.69 -4.64
N GLU A 124 -16.39 11.81 -4.00
CA GLU A 124 -16.19 10.40 -4.31
C GLU A 124 -16.24 9.59 -3.00
N SER A 125 -17.45 9.40 -2.44
CA SER A 125 -17.66 8.76 -1.12
C SER A 125 -17.12 7.33 -0.99
N THR A 126 -16.82 6.69 -2.12
CA THR A 126 -16.26 5.33 -2.20
C THR A 126 -14.77 5.32 -2.57
N ASP A 127 -14.10 6.48 -2.66
CA ASP A 127 -12.67 6.57 -2.92
C ASP A 127 -11.88 5.90 -1.80
N ARG A 128 -11.25 4.78 -2.15
CA ARG A 128 -10.59 3.91 -1.18
C ARG A 128 -9.31 4.51 -0.61
N ASN A 129 -8.58 5.27 -1.42
CA ASN A 129 -7.36 5.93 -0.95
C ASN A 129 -7.71 7.00 0.09
N ALA A 130 -8.81 7.73 -0.12
CA ALA A 130 -9.30 8.70 0.84
C ALA A 130 -9.82 8.04 2.13
N ILE A 131 -10.57 6.94 2.06
CA ILE A 131 -10.99 6.16 3.24
C ILE A 131 -9.77 5.67 4.04
N GLU A 132 -8.77 5.10 3.35
CA GLU A 132 -7.53 4.62 3.97
C GLU A 132 -6.77 5.75 4.68
N VAL A 133 -6.67 6.91 4.03
CA VAL A 133 -6.04 8.10 4.61
C VAL A 133 -6.80 8.57 5.84
N MET A 134 -8.12 8.62 5.81
CA MET A 134 -8.93 9.04 6.97
C MET A 134 -8.76 8.10 8.16
N GLY A 135 -8.76 6.78 7.91
CA GLY A 135 -8.48 5.79 8.95
C GLY A 135 -7.09 5.99 9.56
N THR A 136 -6.07 6.11 8.71
CA THR A 136 -4.67 6.19 9.13
C THR A 136 -4.33 7.51 9.83
N ALA A 137 -4.77 8.64 9.28
CA ALA A 137 -4.49 9.96 9.82
C ALA A 137 -5.19 10.19 11.17
N SER A 138 -6.38 9.61 11.37
CA SER A 138 -7.09 9.66 12.65
C SER A 138 -6.32 8.95 13.76
N VAL A 139 -5.73 7.80 13.46
CA VAL A 139 -4.88 7.06 14.42
C VAL A 139 -3.60 7.84 14.72
N LYS A 140 -2.88 8.34 13.70
CA LYS A 140 -1.64 9.11 13.91
C LYS A 140 -1.87 10.40 14.69
N GLY A 141 -2.96 11.13 14.41
CA GLY A 141 -3.31 12.35 15.15
C GLY A 141 -3.62 12.10 16.63
N GLN A 142 -4.22 10.96 16.97
CA GLN A 142 -4.42 10.56 18.36
C GLN A 142 -3.09 10.22 19.04
N LEU A 143 -2.16 9.57 18.34
CA LEU A 143 -0.84 9.22 18.86
C LEU A 143 0.04 10.43 19.13
N VAL A 144 0.09 11.42 18.23
CA VAL A 144 0.87 12.67 18.44
C VAL A 144 0.35 13.46 19.66
N ASN A 145 -0.97 13.45 19.88
CA ASN A 145 -1.58 14.07 21.07
C ASN A 145 -1.27 13.31 22.37
N LEU A 146 -1.06 11.99 22.29
CA LEU A 146 -0.64 11.16 23.42
C LEU A 146 0.86 11.31 23.73
N GLU A 147 1.72 11.47 22.71
CA GLU A 147 3.16 11.71 22.90
C GLU A 147 3.47 13.10 23.48
N LYS A 148 2.69 14.12 23.10
CA LYS A 148 2.76 15.45 23.74
C LYS A 148 2.33 15.41 25.21
N LYS A 149 1.64 14.35 25.64
CA LYS A 149 1.24 14.09 27.02
C LYS A 149 2.27 13.17 27.69
N LYS A 150 3.45 13.72 28.00
CA LYS A 150 4.57 13.04 28.67
C LYS A 150 4.11 12.06 29.77
N ASN A 151 4.28 10.75 29.51
CA ASN A 151 4.94 9.82 30.42
C ASN A 151 5.39 8.57 29.63
N PRO A 152 6.69 8.21 29.64
CA PRO A 152 7.24 7.20 28.75
C PRO A 152 7.04 5.80 29.36
N ASN A 153 5.92 5.15 29.05
CA ASN A 153 5.79 3.72 29.25
C ASN A 153 6.16 2.99 27.96
N LYS A 154 7.27 2.24 27.99
CA LYS A 154 7.87 1.45 26.88
C LYS A 154 6.88 0.53 26.13
N LYS A 155 5.68 0.29 26.69
CA LYS A 155 4.58 -0.44 26.06
C LYS A 155 3.89 0.30 24.91
N LEU A 156 3.96 1.64 24.86
CA LEU A 156 3.33 2.45 23.81
C LEU A 156 4.12 2.39 22.48
N ALA A 157 5.44 2.30 22.55
CA ALA A 157 6.33 2.17 21.38
C ALA A 157 6.12 0.84 20.63
N ILE A 158 5.76 -0.22 21.35
CA ILE A 158 5.47 -1.55 20.79
C ILE A 158 4.13 -1.55 20.02
N ILE A 159 3.16 -0.75 20.47
CA ILE A 159 1.89 -0.54 19.73
C ILE A 159 2.12 0.31 18.48
N LEU A 160 3.05 1.28 18.54
CA LEU A 160 3.47 2.10 17.39
C LEU A 160 4.09 1.25 16.26
N GLY A 161 4.93 0.26 16.59
CA GLY A 161 5.55 -0.63 15.61
C GLY A 161 4.56 -1.52 14.85
N MET A 162 3.57 -2.09 15.56
CA MET A 162 2.54 -2.94 14.96
C MET A 162 1.64 -2.23 13.96
N ILE A 163 1.37 -0.92 14.16
CA ILE A 163 0.47 -0.15 13.29
C ILE A 163 1.15 0.23 11.96
N VAL A 164 2.44 0.55 11.98
CA VAL A 164 3.22 0.86 10.76
C VAL A 164 3.41 -0.38 9.89
N VAL A 165 3.66 -1.56 10.50
CA VAL A 165 3.77 -2.84 9.79
C VAL A 165 2.43 -3.28 9.21
N GLY A 166 1.31 -3.05 9.93
CA GLY A 166 -0.04 -3.31 9.43
C GLY A 166 -0.43 -2.47 8.19
N LEU A 167 0.05 -1.22 8.11
CA LEU A 167 -0.25 -0.31 7.00
C LEU A 167 0.59 -0.58 5.75
N ILE A 168 1.85 -1.04 5.90
CA ILE A 168 2.67 -1.51 4.77
C ILE A 168 2.07 -2.81 4.18
N GLY A 169 1.40 -3.63 5.01
CA GLY A 169 0.67 -4.83 4.58
C GLY A 169 -0.55 -4.55 3.68
N LEU A 170 -1.20 -3.39 3.80
CA LEU A 170 -2.40 -3.03 3.01
C LEU A 170 -2.08 -2.64 1.55
N VAL A 171 -0.87 -2.17 1.28
CA VAL A 171 -0.41 -1.82 -0.09
C VAL A 171 -0.35 -3.07 -1.00
N GLY A 172 -0.20 -4.27 -0.42
CA GLY A 172 -0.15 -5.53 -1.18
C GLY A 172 -1.52 -6.10 -1.59
N VAL A 173 -2.62 -5.67 -0.97
CA VAL A 173 -3.96 -6.26 -1.16
C VAL A 173 -4.70 -5.65 -2.37
N TYR A 174 -4.40 -4.41 -2.76
CA TYR A 174 -5.34 -3.60 -3.55
C TYR A 174 -5.13 -3.51 -5.08
N PHE A 175 -4.24 -4.32 -5.67
CA PHE A 175 -4.19 -4.46 -7.14
C PHE A 175 -5.29 -5.39 -7.72
N ILE A 176 -6.17 -5.96 -6.89
CA ILE A 176 -7.16 -6.97 -7.32
C ILE A 176 -8.50 -6.38 -7.81
N ALA A 177 -8.76 -5.08 -7.62
CA ALA A 177 -10.13 -4.59 -7.75
C ALA A 177 -10.60 -4.13 -9.15
N ASP A 178 -9.74 -4.07 -10.16
CA ASP A 178 -10.13 -3.64 -11.52
C ASP A 178 -10.61 -4.80 -12.42
N GLY A 179 -10.73 -6.02 -11.88
CA GLY A 179 -11.11 -7.22 -12.63
C GLY A 179 -12.53 -7.75 -12.36
N ILE A 180 -13.51 -6.92 -11.99
CA ILE A 180 -14.88 -7.41 -11.77
C ILE A 180 -15.73 -7.25 -13.04
N LYS A 181 -15.62 -8.25 -13.92
CA LYS A 181 -16.74 -8.75 -14.71
C LYS A 181 -16.73 -10.29 -14.66
N ASN A 182 -17.62 -10.82 -13.82
CA ASN A 182 -18.27 -12.14 -13.89
C ASN A 182 -17.51 -13.30 -14.56
N GLU A 183 -16.59 -13.94 -13.84
CA GLU A 183 -16.30 -15.39 -13.94
C GLU A 183 -16.12 -15.95 -12.52
N GLU A 184 -17.16 -16.62 -12.06
CA GLU A 184 -17.51 -16.88 -10.66
C GLU A 184 -16.70 -18.02 -10.00
N GLY A 185 -16.25 -17.80 -8.76
CA GLY A 185 -15.74 -18.83 -7.85
C GLY A 185 -14.24 -19.13 -7.94
N ASN A 186 -13.80 -19.77 -9.03
CA ASN A 186 -12.43 -20.31 -9.12
C ASN A 186 -11.35 -19.22 -9.23
N SER A 187 -11.64 -18.14 -9.97
CA SER A 187 -10.71 -17.01 -10.17
C SER A 187 -10.41 -16.27 -8.86
N LYS A 188 -11.37 -16.21 -7.94
CA LYS A 188 -11.21 -15.54 -6.64
C LYS A 188 -10.32 -16.34 -5.69
N ILE A 189 -10.49 -17.67 -5.65
CA ILE A 189 -9.65 -18.56 -4.84
C ILE A 189 -8.22 -18.55 -5.36
N GLU A 190 -8.04 -18.68 -6.67
CA GLU A 190 -6.72 -18.65 -7.30
C GLU A 190 -5.97 -17.33 -6.98
N ASN A 191 -6.69 -16.20 -6.96
CA ASN A 191 -6.10 -14.91 -6.63
C ASN A 191 -5.65 -14.81 -5.16
N VAL A 192 -6.48 -15.26 -4.20
CA VAL A 192 -6.09 -15.25 -2.78
C VAL A 192 -5.02 -16.31 -2.46
N GLU A 193 -5.01 -17.42 -3.19
CA GLU A 193 -3.94 -18.42 -3.12
C GLU A 193 -2.60 -17.85 -3.59
N LYS A 194 -2.57 -17.15 -4.74
CA LYS A 194 -1.38 -16.43 -5.20
C LYS A 194 -0.88 -15.40 -4.19
N GLN A 195 -1.79 -14.72 -3.49
CA GLN A 195 -1.42 -13.77 -2.43
C GLN A 195 -0.81 -14.46 -1.21
N LEU A 196 -1.33 -15.62 -0.83
CA LEU A 196 -0.78 -16.44 0.24
C LEU A 196 0.61 -16.99 -0.14
N ILE A 197 0.75 -17.52 -1.36
CA ILE A 197 2.04 -17.96 -1.92
C ILE A 197 3.06 -16.82 -1.93
N SER A 198 2.67 -15.63 -2.37
CA SER A 198 3.55 -14.45 -2.34
C SER A 198 3.94 -14.03 -0.91
N ALA A 199 3.09 -14.32 0.09
CA ALA A 199 3.44 -14.09 1.48
C ALA A 199 4.52 -15.07 1.96
N PHE A 200 4.42 -16.35 1.59
CA PHE A 200 5.44 -17.37 1.83
C PHE A 200 6.79 -16.98 1.20
N GLU A 201 6.81 -16.57 -0.07
CA GLU A 201 8.05 -16.18 -0.75
C GLU A 201 8.81 -15.03 -0.05
N LYS A 202 8.07 -14.12 0.59
CA LYS A 202 8.69 -13.03 1.38
C LYS A 202 9.35 -13.53 2.65
N GLN A 203 8.77 -14.54 3.28
CA GLN A 203 9.36 -15.21 4.44
C GLN A 203 10.59 -16.02 4.02
N ASP A 204 10.50 -16.77 2.92
CA ASP A 204 11.62 -17.51 2.33
C ASP A 204 12.83 -16.60 2.05
N ALA A 205 12.58 -15.38 1.56
CA ALA A 205 13.64 -14.41 1.31
C ALA A 205 14.43 -14.01 2.58
N LEU A 206 13.85 -14.17 3.78
CA LEU A 206 14.52 -13.90 5.05
C LEU A 206 15.43 -15.05 5.50
N VAL A 207 15.22 -16.27 4.99
CA VAL A 207 16.00 -17.47 5.37
C VAL A 207 17.50 -17.25 5.16
N SER A 208 17.89 -16.71 4.01
CA SER A 208 19.30 -16.45 3.70
C SER A 208 19.96 -15.50 4.70
N LYS A 209 19.21 -14.47 5.14
CA LYS A 209 19.68 -13.48 6.11
C LYS A 209 19.82 -14.09 7.50
N VAL A 210 18.85 -14.91 7.91
CA VAL A 210 18.89 -15.58 9.21
C VAL A 210 19.99 -16.64 9.24
N LYS A 211 20.18 -17.41 8.16
CA LYS A 211 21.29 -18.36 8.04
C LYS A 211 22.66 -17.69 8.18
N ALA A 212 22.82 -16.47 7.66
CA ALA A 212 24.07 -15.72 7.79
C ALA A 212 24.41 -15.31 9.23
N LEU A 213 23.46 -15.39 10.17
CA LEU A 213 23.68 -15.14 11.60
C LEU A 213 24.21 -16.39 12.36
N LEU A 214 24.10 -17.57 11.76
CA LEU A 214 24.46 -18.83 12.38
C LEU A 214 25.96 -19.11 12.19
N GLY A 215 26.65 -19.48 13.28
CA GLY A 215 28.05 -19.89 13.27
C GLY A 215 28.24 -21.40 13.48
N ASP A 216 29.46 -21.79 13.88
CA ASP A 216 29.86 -23.20 14.00
C ASP A 216 29.57 -23.84 15.37
N ASN A 217 28.93 -23.13 16.30
CA ASN A 217 28.61 -23.70 17.61
C ASN A 217 27.46 -24.74 17.50
N SER A 218 27.39 -25.63 18.50
CA SER A 218 26.46 -26.77 18.49
C SER A 218 24.98 -26.37 18.36
N LYS A 219 24.57 -25.25 18.96
CA LYS A 219 23.19 -24.78 18.89
C LYS A 219 22.85 -24.21 17.52
N ASP A 220 23.74 -23.40 16.95
CA ASP A 220 23.57 -22.85 15.59
C ASP A 220 23.54 -23.96 14.52
N GLN A 221 24.35 -25.00 14.69
CA GLN A 221 24.31 -26.19 13.82
C GLN A 221 23.00 -26.98 13.95
N THR A 222 22.40 -27.00 15.14
CA THR A 222 21.09 -27.64 15.37
C THR A 222 19.99 -26.85 14.67
N ASP A 223 20.01 -25.52 14.81
CA ASP A 223 19.05 -24.63 14.17
C ASP A 223 19.18 -24.65 12.63
N LEU A 224 20.41 -24.72 12.11
CA LEU A 224 20.69 -24.86 10.68
C LEU A 224 20.11 -26.17 10.11
N LYS A 225 20.32 -27.31 10.79
CA LYS A 225 19.73 -28.59 10.39
C LYS A 225 18.21 -28.55 10.41
N LYS A 226 17.61 -27.91 11.41
CA LYS A 226 16.15 -27.73 11.49
C LYS A 226 15.64 -26.92 10.30
N LEU A 227 16.27 -25.79 9.99
CA LEU A 227 15.95 -24.99 8.81
C LEU A 227 16.10 -25.78 7.52
N GLU A 228 17.19 -26.53 7.35
CA GLU A 228 17.42 -27.33 6.15
C GLU A 228 16.37 -28.44 5.96
N ASN A 229 15.94 -29.08 7.05
CA ASN A 229 14.87 -30.07 7.03
C ASN A 229 13.53 -29.46 6.57
N ILE A 230 13.16 -28.29 7.13
CA ILE A 230 11.94 -27.57 6.72
C ILE A 230 12.04 -27.18 5.24
N LEU A 231 13.16 -26.59 4.82
CA LEU A 231 13.39 -26.17 3.45
C LEU A 231 13.43 -27.35 2.46
N SER A 232 13.90 -28.53 2.87
CA SER A 232 13.84 -29.72 2.02
C SER A 232 12.41 -30.19 1.82
N ASN A 233 11.57 -30.10 2.85
CA ASN A 233 10.17 -30.48 2.76
C ASN A 233 9.37 -29.49 1.89
N LEU A 234 9.75 -28.21 1.88
CA LEU A 234 9.15 -27.17 1.05
C LEU A 234 9.44 -27.29 -0.46
N LYS A 235 10.40 -28.11 -0.90
CA LYS A 235 10.77 -28.26 -2.32
C LYS A 235 9.85 -29.18 -3.14
N GLY A 236 8.91 -29.86 -2.49
CA GLY A 236 7.96 -30.77 -3.15
C GLY A 236 6.74 -30.06 -3.75
N ASP A 237 5.98 -30.79 -4.57
CA ASP A 237 4.63 -30.40 -4.94
C ASP A 237 3.72 -30.66 -3.72
N LEU A 238 3.47 -29.61 -2.95
CA LEU A 238 2.74 -29.65 -1.69
C LEU A 238 1.34 -29.12 -1.89
N SER A 239 0.38 -29.71 -1.16
CA SER A 239 -0.91 -29.05 -1.00
C SER A 239 -0.71 -27.69 -0.31
N ILE A 240 -1.59 -26.73 -0.59
CA ILE A 240 -1.53 -25.41 0.05
C ILE A 240 -1.55 -25.49 1.59
N LYS A 241 -2.18 -26.54 2.13
CA LYS A 241 -2.23 -26.82 3.58
C LYS A 241 -0.92 -27.32 4.13
N ASP A 242 -0.35 -28.34 3.51
CA ASP A 242 0.95 -28.86 3.94
C ASP A 242 2.03 -27.79 3.80
N ARG A 243 1.94 -26.97 2.74
CA ARG A 243 2.82 -25.81 2.57
C ARG A 243 2.63 -24.80 3.71
N TYR A 244 1.39 -24.41 4.02
CA TYR A 244 1.11 -23.48 5.11
C TYR A 244 1.69 -23.96 6.44
N ASP A 245 1.49 -25.23 6.80
CA ASP A 245 1.99 -25.78 8.06
C ASP A 245 3.53 -25.73 8.14
N LEU A 246 4.22 -26.05 7.04
CA LEU A 246 5.68 -25.94 6.95
C LEU A 246 6.18 -24.49 7.01
N GLU A 247 5.46 -23.55 6.41
CA GLU A 247 5.80 -22.11 6.44
C GLU A 247 5.57 -21.50 7.83
N VAL A 248 4.57 -21.98 8.58
CA VAL A 248 4.41 -21.63 10.00
C VAL A 248 5.61 -22.14 10.81
N GLU A 249 6.00 -23.41 10.64
CA GLU A 249 7.16 -23.98 11.32
C GLU A 249 8.46 -23.25 10.96
N LEU A 250 8.60 -22.85 9.68
CA LEU A 250 9.71 -22.02 9.21
C LEU A 250 9.74 -20.69 9.96
N GLY A 251 8.60 -20.01 10.09
CA GLY A 251 8.47 -18.71 10.75
C GLY A 251 8.86 -18.76 12.20
N GLU A 252 8.28 -19.72 12.93
CA GLU A 252 8.61 -19.95 14.33
C GLU A 252 10.11 -20.21 14.52
N THR A 253 10.71 -21.02 13.63
CA THR A 253 12.14 -21.34 13.70
C THR A 253 13.02 -20.11 13.38
N LEU A 254 12.68 -19.33 12.35
CA LEU A 254 13.41 -18.10 12.02
C LEU A 254 13.32 -17.09 13.16
N SER A 255 12.13 -16.91 13.73
CA SER A 255 11.87 -16.04 14.87
C SER A 255 12.67 -16.51 16.09
N GLU A 256 12.65 -17.79 16.46
CA GLU A 256 13.45 -18.34 17.56
C GLU A 256 14.94 -18.01 17.42
N ILE A 257 15.50 -18.22 16.23
CA ILE A 257 16.91 -17.92 15.94
C ILE A 257 17.21 -16.44 16.12
N VAL A 258 16.41 -15.56 15.51
CA VAL A 258 16.64 -14.12 15.55
C VAL A 258 16.49 -13.60 16.99
N TYR A 259 15.46 -14.02 17.72
CA TYR A 259 15.25 -13.62 19.11
C TYR A 259 16.42 -14.03 20.01
N ARG A 260 16.92 -15.27 19.86
CA ARG A 260 18.10 -15.76 20.57
C ARG A 260 19.36 -14.98 20.20
N LYS A 261 19.64 -14.80 18.90
CA LYS A 261 20.83 -14.08 18.43
C LYS A 261 20.88 -12.64 18.91
N SER A 262 19.73 -12.00 18.99
CA SER A 262 19.60 -10.65 19.54
C SER A 262 19.83 -10.59 21.05
N ALA A 263 19.56 -11.68 21.79
CA ALA A 263 19.91 -11.76 23.21
C ALA A 263 21.42 -11.96 23.43
N GLU A 264 22.12 -12.58 22.46
CA GLU A 264 23.57 -12.74 22.45
C GLU A 264 24.28 -11.43 22.06
N ASN A 265 23.75 -10.71 21.08
CA ASN A 265 24.31 -9.46 20.58
C ASN A 265 23.21 -8.55 20.03
N ASP A 266 22.96 -7.43 20.71
CA ASP A 266 21.95 -6.48 20.26
C ASP A 266 22.50 -5.65 19.10
N SER A 267 21.84 -5.72 17.94
CA SER A 267 22.27 -4.97 16.75
C SER A 267 21.07 -4.53 15.94
N LYS A 268 21.21 -3.38 15.28
CA LYS A 268 20.18 -2.84 14.38
C LYS A 268 19.73 -3.85 13.32
N THR A 269 20.66 -4.64 12.79
CA THR A 269 20.35 -5.70 11.81
C THR A 269 19.41 -6.76 12.37
N LEU A 270 19.58 -7.13 13.63
CA LEU A 270 18.76 -8.14 14.30
C LEU A 270 17.37 -7.60 14.63
N ASP A 271 17.28 -6.34 15.05
CA ASP A 271 15.99 -5.65 15.22
C ASP A 271 15.23 -5.50 13.91
N ASP A 272 15.92 -5.11 12.83
CA ASP A 272 15.33 -5.04 11.50
C ASP A 272 14.80 -6.41 11.06
N LEU A 273 15.52 -7.50 11.34
CA LEU A 273 15.08 -8.86 11.03
C LEU A 273 13.88 -9.31 11.86
N ARG A 274 13.80 -8.97 13.14
CA ARG A 274 12.61 -9.23 13.98
C ARG A 274 11.37 -8.57 13.38
N VAL A 275 11.47 -7.29 13.06
CA VAL A 275 10.35 -6.52 12.48
C VAL A 275 9.92 -7.11 11.13
N LEU A 276 10.87 -7.53 10.30
CA LEU A 276 10.58 -8.17 9.02
C LEU A 276 9.89 -9.53 9.18
N LEU A 277 10.33 -10.36 10.14
CA LEU A 277 9.71 -11.66 10.43
C LEU A 277 8.29 -11.49 10.98
N GLU A 278 8.09 -10.61 11.95
CA GLU A 278 6.75 -10.29 12.46
C GLU A 278 5.83 -9.78 11.35
N GLY A 279 6.35 -8.95 10.44
CA GLY A 279 5.61 -8.48 9.26
C GLY A 279 5.22 -9.62 8.32
N ALA A 280 6.12 -10.58 8.08
CA ALA A 280 5.86 -11.75 7.25
C ALA A 280 4.80 -12.68 7.89
N GLU A 281 4.94 -13.00 9.18
CA GLU A 281 3.99 -13.83 9.92
C GLU A 281 2.58 -13.20 9.94
N ASN A 282 2.49 -11.90 10.20
CA ASN A 282 1.22 -11.18 10.18
C ASN A 282 0.57 -11.18 8.78
N ARG A 283 1.40 -11.05 7.73
CA ARG A 283 0.93 -11.11 6.34
C ARG A 283 0.36 -12.49 6.02
N ILE A 284 1.07 -13.56 6.37
CA ILE A 284 0.62 -14.95 6.16
C ILE A 284 -0.69 -15.21 6.91
N LYS A 285 -0.78 -14.79 8.18
CA LYS A 285 -2.02 -14.92 8.97
C LYS A 285 -3.20 -14.22 8.32
N THR A 286 -2.98 -13.02 7.78
CA THR A 286 -4.01 -12.26 7.08
C THR A 286 -4.45 -12.96 5.79
N GLU A 287 -3.50 -13.41 4.97
CA GLU A 287 -3.82 -14.06 3.70
C GLU A 287 -4.43 -15.45 3.88
N ARG A 288 -4.05 -16.19 4.91
CA ARG A 288 -4.74 -17.43 5.32
C ARG A 288 -6.21 -17.16 5.63
N LYS A 289 -6.50 -16.09 6.38
CA LYS A 289 -7.89 -15.70 6.68
C LYS A 289 -8.65 -15.41 5.38
N ASN A 290 -8.07 -14.62 4.47
CA ASN A 290 -8.68 -14.30 3.18
C ASN A 290 -8.94 -15.57 2.35
N TYR A 291 -7.99 -16.51 2.33
CA TYR A 291 -8.11 -17.79 1.65
C TYR A 291 -9.26 -18.64 2.23
N ASN A 292 -9.32 -18.79 3.55
CA ASN A 292 -10.39 -19.52 4.24
C ASN A 292 -11.78 -18.90 4.03
N ASP A 293 -11.85 -17.56 4.03
CA ASP A 293 -13.08 -16.82 3.75
C ASP A 293 -13.50 -17.01 2.28
N ALA A 294 -12.56 -17.05 1.34
CA ALA A 294 -12.85 -17.32 -0.07
C ALA A 294 -13.37 -18.76 -0.28
N ILE A 295 -12.75 -19.77 0.35
CA ILE A 295 -13.24 -21.15 0.32
C ILE A 295 -14.67 -21.21 0.88
N LEU A 296 -14.91 -20.65 2.07
CA LEU A 296 -16.23 -20.69 2.71
C LEU A 296 -17.31 -20.05 1.83
N ASN A 297 -17.01 -18.93 1.19
CA ASN A 297 -17.95 -18.22 0.33
C ASN A 297 -18.15 -18.88 -1.05
N SER A 298 -17.20 -19.70 -1.52
CA SER A 298 -17.29 -20.40 -2.80
C SER A 298 -18.20 -21.64 -2.77
N GLY A 299 -18.49 -22.17 -1.58
CA GLY A 299 -19.23 -23.44 -1.43
C GLY A 299 -18.46 -24.68 -1.89
N LEU A 300 -17.20 -24.54 -2.31
CA LEU A 300 -16.36 -25.66 -2.73
C LEU A 300 -15.91 -26.49 -1.52
N LYS A 301 -15.85 -27.81 -1.68
CA LYS A 301 -15.31 -28.75 -0.69
C LYS A 301 -13.78 -28.79 -0.76
N ILE A 302 -13.14 -27.64 -0.54
CA ILE A 302 -11.69 -27.54 -0.37
C ILE A 302 -11.42 -27.46 1.14
N GLU A 303 -10.36 -28.13 1.60
CA GLU A 303 -9.97 -28.12 3.01
C GLU A 303 -9.47 -26.71 3.40
N LYS A 304 -9.97 -26.21 4.53
CA LYS A 304 -9.53 -24.92 5.10
C LYS A 304 -8.18 -25.08 5.78
N LEU A 305 -7.41 -24.00 5.78
CA LEU A 305 -6.13 -23.88 6.47
C LEU A 305 -6.31 -23.56 7.94
#